data_AF-A0A921JFL6-F1
#
_entry.id   AF-A0A921JFL6-F1
#
_cell.length_a   1.000
_cell.length_b   1.000
_cell.length_c   1.000
_cell.angle_alpha   90.00
_cell.angle_beta   90.00
_cell.angle_gamma   90.00
#
_symmetry.space_group_name_H-M   'P 1'
#
loop_
_entity.id
_entity.type
_entity.pdbx_description
1 polymer ?
#
loop_
_entity_poly.entity_id
_entity_poly.type
_entity_poly.pdbx_seq_one_letter_code
_entity_poly.pdbx_strand_id
1 'polypeptide(L)'
;MALDVDGYAVMQAIASAPEAFPDLRAEVPRAARALVVKQLKARSLRVASLRLIREVLGTESFALIADGMSEAEVKSLVTRLDPHHPSLKTATPGWHRHRLAALAAGEAPFRKGEERVEGAPKPAPSPAEAPPERALGSRPFAAVWDGQDHDPPAAKEGRDKKGKSKKDKAEKDKAEKGKKRG
;
A
#
# COMPACT_ATOMS: atom_id res chain seq x y z
N MET A 1 -14.84 39.53 -12.10
CA MET A 1 -16.10 38.84 -11.77
C MET A 1 -15.87 37.36 -12.09
N ALA A 2 -15.69 36.50 -11.09
CA ALA A 2 -15.58 35.06 -11.35
C ALA A 2 -16.99 34.54 -11.54
N LEU A 3 -17.27 33.91 -12.69
CA LEU A 3 -18.50 33.18 -12.88
C LEU A 3 -18.43 31.95 -11.98
N ASP A 4 -19.34 31.84 -11.02
CA ASP A 4 -19.49 30.63 -10.22
C ASP A 4 -20.09 29.56 -11.12
N VAL A 5 -19.22 28.71 -11.67
CA VAL A 5 -19.62 27.55 -12.46
C VAL A 5 -19.95 26.41 -11.51
N ASP A 6 -21.12 25.79 -11.68
CA ASP A 6 -21.45 24.56 -10.97
C ASP A 6 -20.57 23.40 -11.47
N GLY A 7 -19.52 23.11 -10.69
CA GLY A 7 -18.55 22.06 -11.01
C GLY A 7 -19.17 20.66 -11.10
N TYR A 8 -20.26 20.37 -10.37
CA TYR A 8 -20.92 19.08 -10.45
C TYR A 8 -21.67 18.91 -11.77
N ALA A 9 -22.43 19.94 -12.18
CA ALA A 9 -23.11 19.94 -13.47
C ALA A 9 -22.12 19.79 -14.64
N VAL A 10 -20.97 20.47 -14.57
CA VAL A 10 -19.91 20.33 -15.59
C VAL A 10 -19.33 18.92 -15.62
N MET A 11 -19.00 18.32 -14.47
CA MET A 11 -18.48 16.96 -14.42
C MET A 11 -19.50 15.92 -14.92
N GLN A 12 -20.78 16.13 -14.64
CA GLN A 12 -21.86 15.30 -15.16
C GLN A 12 -22.00 15.43 -16.69
N ALA A 13 -21.90 16.65 -17.22
CA ALA A 13 -21.91 16.89 -18.67
C ALA A 13 -20.72 16.20 -19.37
N ILE A 14 -19.51 16.31 -18.81
CA ILE A 14 -18.31 15.62 -19.33
C ILE A 14 -18.50 14.11 -19.29
N ALA A 15 -19.05 13.57 -18.19
CA ALA A 15 -19.33 12.13 -18.06
C ALA A 15 -20.38 11.63 -19.07
N SER A 16 -21.35 12.47 -19.45
CA SER A 16 -22.40 12.11 -20.42
C SER A 16 -21.92 12.11 -21.87
N ALA A 17 -20.87 12.85 -22.21
CA ALA A 17 -20.33 12.99 -23.57
C ALA A 17 -18.80 12.84 -23.61
N PRO A 18 -18.25 11.65 -23.30
CA PRO A 18 -16.81 11.44 -23.23
C PRO A 18 -16.10 11.53 -24.60
N GLU A 19 -16.83 11.45 -25.71
CA GLU A 19 -16.30 11.63 -27.07
C GLU A 19 -16.02 13.10 -27.40
N ALA A 20 -16.68 14.05 -26.72
CA ALA A 20 -16.40 15.48 -26.87
C ALA A 20 -15.10 15.91 -26.17
N PHE A 21 -14.57 15.06 -25.27
CA PHE A 21 -13.41 15.36 -24.43
C PHE A 21 -12.38 14.21 -24.42
N PRO A 22 -11.80 13.83 -25.57
CA PRO A 22 -10.87 12.71 -25.65
C PRO A 22 -9.59 12.93 -24.82
N ASP A 23 -9.09 14.17 -24.78
CA ASP A 23 -7.86 14.52 -24.06
C ASP A 23 -8.01 14.43 -22.53
N LEU A 24 -9.24 14.54 -22.02
CA LEU A 24 -9.53 14.46 -20.58
C LEU A 24 -9.63 13.02 -20.06
N ARG A 25 -9.68 12.00 -20.92
CA ARG A 25 -9.89 10.59 -20.50
C ARG A 25 -8.84 10.10 -19.50
N ALA A 26 -7.60 10.55 -19.63
CA ALA A 26 -6.53 10.18 -18.68
C ALA A 26 -6.58 11.01 -17.39
N GLU A 27 -7.11 12.23 -17.44
CA GLU A 27 -7.14 13.17 -16.32
C GLU A 27 -8.36 12.99 -15.42
N VAL A 28 -9.52 12.63 -15.98
CA VAL A 28 -10.76 12.35 -15.21
C VAL A 28 -10.54 11.34 -14.07
N PRO A 29 -9.93 10.15 -14.26
CA PRO A 29 -9.73 9.21 -13.17
C PRO A 29 -8.75 9.73 -12.11
N ARG A 30 -7.74 10.53 -12.49
CA ARG A 30 -6.80 11.16 -11.56
C ARG A 30 -7.50 12.22 -10.71
N ALA A 31 -8.30 13.07 -11.34
CA ALA A 31 -9.09 14.10 -10.68
C ALA A 31 -10.13 13.49 -9.74
N ALA A 32 -10.87 12.46 -10.18
CA ALA A 32 -11.84 11.75 -9.36
C ALA A 32 -11.18 11.15 -8.11
N ARG A 33 -10.04 10.45 -8.26
CA ARG A 33 -9.27 9.92 -7.13
C ARG A 33 -8.83 11.03 -6.19
N ALA A 34 -8.29 12.14 -6.71
CA ALA A 34 -7.84 13.27 -5.89
C ALA A 34 -8.98 13.90 -5.08
N LEU A 35 -10.18 14.04 -5.66
CA LEU A 35 -11.36 14.57 -4.96
C LEU A 35 -11.81 13.63 -3.84
N VAL A 36 -11.88 12.32 -4.11
CA VAL A 36 -12.26 11.34 -3.08
C VAL A 36 -11.21 11.29 -1.96
N VAL A 37 -9.92 11.28 -2.29
CA VAL A 37 -8.85 11.31 -1.28
C VAL A 37 -8.89 12.59 -0.45
N LYS A 38 -9.16 13.74 -1.06
CA LYS A 38 -9.38 15.00 -0.33
C LYS A 38 -10.56 14.89 0.64
N GLN A 39 -11.67 14.30 0.20
CA GLN A 39 -12.83 14.07 1.05
C GLN A 39 -12.52 13.11 2.21
N LEU A 40 -11.80 12.01 1.95
CA LEU A 40 -11.38 11.08 3.00
C LEU A 40 -10.46 11.77 4.01
N LYS A 41 -9.57 12.65 3.56
CA LYS A 41 -8.65 13.38 4.44
C LYS A 41 -9.34 14.46 5.28
N ALA A 42 -10.56 14.87 4.95
CA ALA A 42 -11.29 15.91 5.65
C ALA A 42 -11.40 15.61 7.16
N ARG A 43 -11.20 16.65 7.99
CA ARG A 43 -11.24 16.50 9.46
C ARG A 43 -12.63 16.14 9.98
N SER A 44 -13.68 16.45 9.23
CA SER A 44 -15.08 16.16 9.55
C SER A 44 -15.50 14.74 9.18
N LEU A 45 -14.62 13.92 8.59
CA LEU A 45 -14.95 12.55 8.20
C LEU A 45 -15.32 11.72 9.44
N ARG A 46 -16.52 11.13 9.41
CA ARG A 46 -17.00 10.16 10.41
C ARG A 46 -17.09 8.77 9.78
N VAL A 47 -17.12 7.73 10.61
CA VAL A 47 -17.27 6.34 10.15
C VAL A 47 -18.58 6.14 9.36
N ALA A 48 -19.67 6.78 9.76
CA ALA A 48 -20.93 6.73 9.00
C ALA A 48 -20.77 7.31 7.58
N SER A 49 -20.08 8.45 7.44
CA SER A 49 -19.81 9.06 6.14
C SER A 49 -18.88 8.19 5.29
N LEU A 50 -17.92 7.51 5.90
CA LEU A 50 -17.04 6.56 5.19
C LEU A 50 -17.85 5.40 4.58
N ARG A 51 -18.83 4.87 5.33
CA ARG A 51 -19.72 3.79 4.85
C ARG A 51 -20.57 4.26 3.67
N LEU A 52 -21.18 5.44 3.77
CA LEU A 52 -21.93 6.05 2.66
C LEU A 52 -21.05 6.26 1.42
N ILE A 53 -19.82 6.75 1.60
CA ILE A 53 -18.87 6.92 0.49
C ILE A 53 -18.57 5.57 -0.18
N ARG A 54 -18.35 4.50 0.58
CA ARG A 54 -18.14 3.16 0.03
C ARG A 54 -19.38 2.61 -0.66
N GLU A 55 -20.58 2.85 -0.13
CA GLU A 55 -21.84 2.44 -0.76
C GLU A 55 -22.05 3.13 -2.11
N VAL A 56 -21.79 4.43 -2.20
CA VAL A 56 -21.95 5.21 -3.44
C VAL A 56 -20.88 4.86 -4.49
N LEU A 57 -19.63 4.67 -4.09
CA LEU A 57 -18.53 4.34 -5.01
C LEU A 57 -18.50 2.86 -5.43
N GLY A 58 -19.07 1.99 -4.59
CA GLY A 58 -18.88 0.55 -4.69
C GLY A 58 -17.58 0.06 -4.03
N THR A 59 -17.55 -1.24 -3.73
CA THR A 59 -16.45 -1.87 -2.98
C THR A 59 -15.13 -1.84 -3.76
N GLU A 60 -15.16 -2.13 -5.06
CA GLU A 60 -13.96 -2.23 -5.90
C GLU A 60 -13.30 -0.87 -6.10
N SER A 61 -14.07 0.15 -6.52
CA SER A 61 -13.58 1.52 -6.70
C SER A 61 -12.96 2.07 -5.42
N PHE A 62 -13.61 1.82 -4.28
CA PHE A 62 -13.11 2.23 -2.98
C PHE A 62 -11.78 1.54 -2.62
N ALA A 63 -11.67 0.22 -2.84
CA ALA A 63 -10.43 -0.52 -2.58
C ALA A 63 -9.28 0.02 -3.45
N LEU A 64 -9.53 0.22 -4.75
CA LEU A 64 -8.55 0.79 -5.67
C LEU A 64 -8.08 2.20 -5.26
N ILE A 65 -8.99 3.02 -4.71
CA ILE A 65 -8.66 4.36 -4.18
C ILE A 65 -7.81 4.23 -2.91
N ALA A 66 -8.23 3.37 -1.97
CA ALA A 66 -7.53 3.15 -0.70
C ALA A 66 -6.11 2.58 -0.91
N ASP A 67 -5.92 1.69 -1.89
CA ASP A 67 -4.62 1.13 -2.23
C ASP A 67 -3.66 2.17 -2.85
N GLY A 68 -4.22 3.19 -3.51
CA GLY A 68 -3.46 4.31 -4.05
C GLY A 68 -3.03 5.36 -3.00
N MET A 69 -3.47 5.22 -1.75
CA MET A 69 -3.09 6.14 -0.67
C MET A 69 -1.76 5.74 -0.04
N SER A 70 -1.01 6.74 0.42
CA SER A 70 0.24 6.48 1.16
C SER A 70 -0.06 5.85 2.53
N GLU A 71 0.87 5.05 3.03
CA GLU A 71 0.71 4.38 4.33
C GLU A 71 0.50 5.37 5.49
N ALA A 72 1.15 6.53 5.42
CA ALA A 72 0.97 7.61 6.39
C ALA A 72 -0.46 8.17 6.37
N GLU A 73 -1.05 8.33 5.18
CA GLU A 73 -2.43 8.80 5.05
C GLU A 73 -3.42 7.78 5.58
N VAL A 74 -3.25 6.50 5.23
CA VAL A 74 -4.10 5.41 5.72
C VAL A 74 -3.99 5.31 7.25
N LYS A 75 -2.78 5.35 7.80
CA LYS A 75 -2.56 5.37 9.25
C LYS A 75 -3.27 6.55 9.91
N SER A 76 -3.14 7.76 9.35
CA SER A 76 -3.81 8.96 9.87
C SER A 76 -5.34 8.88 9.82
N LEU A 77 -5.91 8.13 8.87
CA LEU A 77 -7.34 7.89 8.79
C LEU A 77 -7.79 6.92 9.87
N VAL A 78 -7.09 5.79 10.00
CA VAL A 78 -7.43 4.75 10.97
C VAL A 78 -7.29 5.28 12.41
N THR A 79 -6.24 6.04 12.73
CA THR A 79 -6.08 6.62 14.08
C THR A 79 -7.12 7.67 14.42
N ARG A 80 -7.73 8.33 13.42
CA ARG A 80 -8.83 9.29 13.63
C ARG A 80 -10.18 8.60 13.75
N LEU A 81 -10.43 7.60 12.91
CA LEU A 81 -11.71 6.89 12.84
C LEU A 81 -11.86 5.85 13.95
N ASP A 82 -10.75 5.29 14.40
CA ASP A 82 -10.70 4.21 15.38
C ASP A 82 -9.51 4.37 16.33
N PRO A 83 -9.49 5.41 17.19
CA PRO A 83 -8.34 5.75 18.03
C PRO A 83 -8.06 4.75 19.16
N HIS A 84 -9.04 3.91 19.52
CA HIS A 84 -8.96 3.01 20.67
C HIS A 84 -8.51 1.59 20.33
N HIS A 85 -8.21 1.31 19.05
CA HIS A 85 -7.86 -0.05 18.65
C HIS A 85 -6.48 -0.46 19.24
N PRO A 86 -6.40 -1.59 19.99
CA PRO A 86 -5.18 -1.98 20.71
C PRO A 86 -3.99 -2.25 19.78
N SER A 87 -4.26 -2.79 18.59
CA SER A 87 -3.24 -3.05 17.57
C SER A 87 -2.63 -1.81 16.91
N LEU A 88 -3.11 -0.58 17.17
CA LEU A 88 -2.53 0.63 16.54
C LEU A 88 -1.06 0.85 16.90
N LYS A 89 -0.65 0.42 18.10
CA LYS A 89 0.72 0.61 18.59
C LYS A 89 1.72 -0.35 17.92
N THR A 90 1.25 -1.50 17.45
CA THR A 90 2.06 -2.57 16.85
C THR A 90 1.68 -2.86 15.40
N ALA A 91 0.81 -2.04 14.81
CA ALA A 91 0.24 -2.28 13.50
C ALA A 91 1.29 -2.16 12.38
N THR A 92 1.22 -3.11 11.45
CA THR A 92 1.92 -3.03 10.18
C THR A 92 1.13 -2.16 9.19
N PRO A 93 1.77 -1.62 8.14
CA PRO A 93 1.07 -0.83 7.13
C PRO A 93 -0.08 -1.59 6.43
N GLY A 94 0.10 -2.89 6.18
CA GLY A 94 -0.96 -3.75 5.62
C GLY A 94 -2.17 -3.88 6.54
N TRP A 95 -1.95 -3.89 7.86
CA TRP A 95 -3.04 -3.91 8.83
C TRP A 95 -3.91 -2.65 8.75
N HIS A 96 -3.31 -1.47 8.59
CA HIS A 96 -4.06 -0.22 8.48
C HIS A 96 -4.99 -0.19 7.25
N ARG A 97 -4.54 -0.74 6.11
CA ARG A 97 -5.38 -0.84 4.90
C ARG A 97 -6.56 -1.78 5.11
N HIS A 98 -6.32 -2.96 5.69
CA HIS A 98 -7.37 -3.89 6.06
C HIS A 98 -8.36 -3.28 7.05
N ARG A 99 -7.88 -2.56 8.07
CA ARG A 99 -8.75 -1.92 9.06
C ARG A 99 -9.63 -0.84 8.42
N LEU A 100 -9.08 -0.04 7.51
CA LEU A 100 -9.84 0.97 6.78
C LEU A 100 -10.96 0.33 5.92
N ALA A 101 -10.64 -0.77 5.23
CA ALA A 101 -11.64 -1.52 4.45
C ALA A 101 -12.74 -2.12 5.35
N ALA A 102 -12.39 -2.65 6.51
CA ALA A 102 -13.31 -3.17 7.53
C ALA A 102 -14.26 -2.08 8.07
N LEU A 103 -13.73 -0.92 8.45
CA LEU A 103 -14.52 0.21 8.93
C LEU A 103 -15.51 0.71 7.86
N ALA A 104 -15.07 0.72 6.60
CA ALA A 104 -15.90 1.07 5.46
C ALA A 104 -16.96 -0.02 5.17
N ALA A 105 -16.65 -1.29 5.39
CA ALA A 105 -17.57 -2.42 5.22
C ALA A 105 -18.68 -2.49 6.27
N GLY A 106 -18.62 -1.67 7.32
CA GLY A 106 -19.65 -1.63 8.36
C GLY A 106 -19.17 -2.09 9.73
N GLU A 107 -17.91 -2.48 9.88
CA GLU A 107 -17.37 -2.86 11.19
C GLU A 107 -17.39 -1.66 12.14
N ALA A 108 -17.76 -1.88 13.39
CA ALA A 108 -17.85 -0.82 14.38
C ALA A 108 -16.44 -0.34 14.77
N PRO A 109 -16.21 0.99 14.90
CA PRO A 109 -15.00 1.51 15.50
C PRO A 109 -14.97 1.14 16.98
N PHE A 110 -13.80 0.83 17.54
CA PHE A 110 -13.69 0.51 18.95
C PHE A 110 -14.02 1.76 19.76
N ARG A 111 -15.00 1.65 20.65
CA ARG A 111 -15.32 2.73 21.59
C ARG A 111 -14.41 2.64 22.79
N LYS A 112 -14.16 3.79 23.42
CA LYS A 112 -13.39 3.91 24.66
C LYS A 112 -13.99 2.97 25.72
N GLY A 113 -13.32 1.87 26.02
CA GLY A 113 -13.75 0.87 27.01
C GLY A 113 -14.16 -0.49 26.43
N GLU A 114 -14.21 -0.66 25.09
CA GLU A 114 -14.23 -2.01 24.51
C GLU A 114 -12.79 -2.54 24.46
N GLU A 115 -12.37 -3.16 25.55
CA GLU A 115 -11.47 -4.30 25.40
C GLU A 115 -12.19 -5.33 24.53
N ARG A 116 -11.46 -5.86 23.56
CA ARG A 116 -11.87 -6.98 22.73
C ARG A 116 -12.58 -8.02 23.61
N VAL A 117 -13.90 -8.12 23.51
CA VAL A 117 -14.53 -9.42 23.75
C VAL A 117 -13.98 -10.29 22.64
N GLU A 118 -13.02 -11.12 23.00
CA GLU A 118 -12.53 -12.22 22.18
C GLU A 118 -13.74 -13.12 21.87
N GLY A 119 -14.46 -12.76 20.81
CA GLY A 119 -15.74 -13.37 20.46
C GLY A 119 -15.95 -13.44 18.96
N ALA A 120 -14.88 -13.39 18.17
CA ALA A 120 -14.88 -14.14 16.91
C ALA A 120 -14.43 -15.56 17.29
N PRO A 121 -15.26 -16.59 17.06
CA PRO A 121 -14.89 -17.95 17.43
C PRO A 121 -13.56 -18.27 16.74
N LYS A 122 -12.55 -18.61 17.54
CA LYS A 122 -11.48 -19.47 17.04
C LYS A 122 -12.19 -20.61 16.30
N PRO A 123 -11.84 -20.95 15.04
CA PRO A 123 -12.25 -22.24 14.54
C PRO A 123 -11.79 -23.25 15.60
N ALA A 124 -12.76 -23.98 16.14
CA ALA A 124 -12.52 -25.00 17.15
C ALA A 124 -11.33 -25.86 16.68
N PRO A 125 -10.42 -26.28 17.58
CA PRO A 125 -9.51 -27.35 17.21
C PRO A 125 -10.38 -28.55 16.85
N SER A 126 -10.40 -28.87 15.56
CA SER A 126 -10.94 -30.11 15.04
C SER A 126 -10.38 -31.26 15.88
N PRO A 127 -11.17 -32.30 16.17
CA PRO A 127 -10.66 -33.47 16.87
C PRO A 127 -9.46 -34.02 16.10
N ALA A 128 -8.46 -34.47 16.84
CA ALA A 128 -7.23 -35.05 16.31
C ALA A 128 -7.54 -36.07 15.21
N GLU A 129 -7.32 -35.65 13.97
CA GLU A 129 -7.18 -36.54 12.84
C GLU A 129 -5.70 -36.94 12.78
N ALA A 130 -5.50 -38.24 12.56
CA ALA A 130 -4.24 -38.95 12.75
C ALA A 130 -3.05 -38.27 12.05
N PRO A 131 -1.82 -38.40 12.60
CA PRO A 131 -0.63 -38.00 11.87
C PRO A 131 -0.60 -38.72 10.53
N PRO A 132 -0.23 -38.06 9.41
CA PRO A 132 -0.03 -38.76 8.16
C PRO A 132 1.02 -39.84 8.41
N GLU A 133 0.68 -41.09 8.10
CA GLU A 133 1.60 -42.21 8.05
C GLU A 133 2.81 -41.79 7.21
N ARG A 134 3.88 -41.37 7.88
CA ARG A 134 5.21 -41.43 7.31
C ARG A 134 5.43 -42.89 6.97
N ALA A 135 5.62 -43.18 5.69
CA ALA A 135 5.96 -44.50 5.19
C ALA A 135 6.97 -45.18 6.14
N LEU A 136 6.49 -46.18 6.88
CA LEU A 136 7.30 -47.09 7.67
C LEU A 136 8.13 -47.92 6.67
N GLY A 137 9.31 -47.42 6.30
CA GLY A 137 10.17 -48.14 5.36
C GLY A 137 11.52 -47.50 5.02
N SER A 138 11.75 -46.21 5.25
CA SER A 138 13.06 -45.59 5.00
C SER A 138 13.79 -45.28 6.31
N ARG A 139 15.03 -45.76 6.44
CA ARG A 139 15.95 -45.46 7.55
C ARG A 139 15.94 -43.95 7.83
N PRO A 140 15.93 -43.50 9.10
CA PRO A 140 16.06 -42.08 9.39
C PRO A 140 17.38 -41.60 8.81
N PHE A 141 17.32 -40.75 7.79
CA PHE A 141 18.49 -40.02 7.34
C PHE A 141 18.76 -38.98 8.43
N ALA A 142 19.57 -39.36 9.42
CA ALA A 142 20.15 -38.42 10.34
C ALA A 142 21.09 -37.54 9.51
N ALA A 143 20.63 -36.36 9.12
CA ALA A 143 21.52 -35.32 8.62
C ALA A 143 22.40 -34.89 9.79
N VAL A 144 23.56 -35.52 9.93
CA VAL A 144 24.64 -35.06 10.79
C VAL A 144 25.40 -34.03 9.96
N TRP A 145 25.45 -32.81 10.47
CA TRP A 145 26.29 -31.74 9.93
C TRP A 145 27.76 -32.19 10.01
N ASP A 146 28.43 -32.32 8.86
CA ASP A 146 29.80 -32.80 8.73
C ASP A 146 30.86 -31.72 9.02
N GLY A 147 30.42 -30.50 9.33
CA GLY A 147 31.32 -29.37 9.59
C GLY A 147 31.94 -28.79 8.33
N GLN A 148 31.55 -29.24 7.14
CA GLN A 148 32.07 -28.80 5.86
C GLN A 148 31.02 -27.93 5.15
N ASP A 149 31.31 -26.64 4.95
CA ASP A 149 30.47 -25.79 4.12
C ASP A 149 30.57 -26.24 2.65
N HIS A 150 29.48 -26.77 2.11
CA HIS A 150 29.34 -27.16 0.70
C HIS A 150 28.71 -26.04 -0.14
N ASP A 151 29.10 -24.79 0.15
CA ASP A 151 28.72 -23.65 -0.70
C ASP A 151 29.53 -23.70 -2.01
N PRO A 152 28.90 -23.52 -3.19
CA PRO A 152 29.60 -23.65 -4.46
C PRO A 152 30.68 -22.56 -4.61
N PRO A 153 31.91 -22.89 -5.04
CA PRO A 153 32.94 -21.89 -5.20
C PRO A 153 32.54 -20.89 -6.29
N ALA A 154 32.66 -19.60 -5.99
CA ALA A 154 32.51 -18.54 -6.96
C ALA A 154 33.42 -18.81 -8.17
N ALA A 155 32.81 -19.02 -9.32
CA ALA A 155 33.50 -19.19 -10.59
C ALA A 155 34.46 -18.02 -10.82
N LYS A 156 35.77 -18.32 -10.83
CA LYS A 156 36.80 -17.44 -11.35
C LYS A 156 37.22 -17.94 -12.73
N GLU A 157 36.68 -17.31 -13.76
CA GLU A 157 37.39 -16.99 -15.00
C GLU A 157 37.23 -15.47 -15.13
N GLY A 158 38.24 -14.62 -15.24
CA GLY A 158 39.54 -14.78 -15.87
C GLY A 158 39.72 -13.58 -16.80
N ARG A 159 40.72 -12.75 -16.48
CA ARG A 159 41.46 -11.86 -17.41
C ARG A 159 40.99 -10.40 -17.62
N ASP A 160 41.78 -9.53 -16.99
CA ASP A 160 42.34 -8.27 -17.50
C ASP A 160 41.47 -7.32 -18.33
N LYS A 161 41.13 -6.18 -17.74
CA LYS A 161 41.61 -4.87 -18.21
C LYS A 161 41.32 -3.73 -17.24
N LYS A 162 42.41 -3.13 -16.77
CA LYS A 162 42.60 -1.67 -16.73
C LYS A 162 41.80 -0.91 -15.68
N GLY A 163 42.35 -0.92 -14.46
CA GLY A 163 42.26 0.24 -13.60
C GLY A 163 42.77 1.49 -14.32
N LYS A 164 41.90 2.47 -14.50
CA LYS A 164 42.29 3.88 -14.67
C LYS A 164 41.10 4.77 -14.32
N SER A 165 41.41 5.89 -13.68
CA SER A 165 40.56 7.09 -13.53
C SER A 165 39.53 7.13 -12.37
N LYS A 166 40.03 7.06 -11.13
CA LYS A 166 39.42 7.81 -10.01
C LYS A 166 40.08 9.19 -9.80
N LYS A 167 40.83 9.69 -10.79
CA LYS A 167 41.58 10.97 -10.73
C LYS A 167 41.16 12.02 -11.78
N ASP A 168 40.16 11.75 -12.62
CA ASP A 168 39.77 12.66 -13.73
C ASP A 168 38.38 13.31 -13.57
N LYS A 169 37.75 13.25 -12.39
CA LYS A 169 36.49 13.98 -12.10
C LYS A 169 36.70 15.26 -11.26
N ALA A 170 37.94 15.71 -11.11
CA ALA A 170 38.27 17.00 -10.49
C ALA A 170 38.80 18.06 -11.49
N GLU A 171 39.03 17.68 -12.76
CA GLU A 171 39.59 18.60 -13.77
C GLU A 171 38.61 18.96 -14.90
N LYS A 172 37.36 18.47 -14.87
CA LYS A 172 36.33 18.87 -15.85
C LYS A 172 35.52 20.10 -15.41
N ASP A 173 35.56 20.46 -14.12
CA ASP A 173 34.89 21.67 -13.59
C ASP A 173 35.71 22.96 -13.72
N LYS A 174 36.98 22.90 -14.18
CA LYS A 174 37.79 24.10 -14.44
C LYS A 174 37.90 24.49 -15.92
N ALA A 175 37.54 23.61 -16.86
CA ALA A 175 37.64 23.91 -18.29
C ALA A 175 36.35 24.48 -18.91
N GLU A 176 35.17 24.23 -18.34
CA GLU A 176 33.90 24.74 -18.91
C GLU A 176 33.50 26.14 -18.40
N LYS A 177 34.23 26.70 -17.42
CA LYS A 177 34.04 28.09 -16.95
C LYS A 177 34.93 29.12 -17.66
N GLY A 178 35.84 28.68 -18.54
CA GLY A 178 36.78 29.56 -19.27
C GLY A 178 36.44 29.84 -20.73
N LYS A 179 35.41 29.22 -21.31
CA LYS A 179 35.12 29.30 -22.77
C LYS A 179 33.79 29.99 -23.14
N LYS A 180 33.20 30.76 -22.22
CA LYS A 180 32.04 31.66 -22.52
C LYS A 180 32.23 33.11 -22.01
N ARG A 181 33.48 33.49 -21.74
CA ARG A 181 33.89 34.89 -21.54
C ARG A 181 35.10 35.15 -22.44
N GLY A 182 34.81 35.47 -23.69
CA GLY A 182 35.75 35.76 -24.77
C GLY A 182 34.94 36.05 -26.01
#